data_AF-A0A380FNJ8-F1
#
_entry.id   AF-A0A380FNJ8-F1
#
_cell.length_a   1.000
_cell.length_b   1.000
_cell.length_c   1.000
_cell.angle_alpha   90.00
_cell.angle_beta   90.00
_cell.angle_gamma   90.00
#
_symmetry.space_group_name_H-M   'P 1'
#
loop_
_entity.id
_entity.type
_entity.pdbx_description
1 polymer ?
#
loop_
_entity_poly.entity_id
_entity_poly.type
_entity_poly.pdbx_seq_one_letter_code
_entity_poly.pdbx_strand_id
1 'polypeptide(L)'
;MYHVKKLMGLAIAVTLLLAACGPKEEKDTFKGDASGVDMKVTLTHKGDKVTKENIRSTINYKDLGLKKDDMKSLLESESEKISRY
;
A
#
# COMPACT_ATOMS: atom_id res chain seq x y z
N MET A 1 -38.52 34.86 8.98
CA MET A 1 -37.27 34.92 8.18
C MET A 1 -35.99 34.69 8.98
N TYR A 2 -35.90 35.04 10.28
CA TYR A 2 -34.68 34.86 11.09
C TYR A 2 -34.30 33.39 11.36
N HIS A 3 -35.29 32.54 11.67
CA HIS A 3 -35.07 31.10 11.91
C HIS A 3 -34.60 30.33 10.66
N VAL A 4 -35.08 30.71 9.48
CA VAL A 4 -34.69 30.09 8.20
C VAL A 4 -33.22 30.40 7.89
N LYS A 5 -32.75 31.63 8.15
CA LYS A 5 -31.33 32.01 8.00
C LYS A 5 -30.41 31.25 8.96
N LYS A 6 -30.86 31.01 10.20
CA LYS A 6 -30.11 30.25 11.22
C LYS A 6 -29.99 28.77 10.85
N LEU A 7 -31.07 28.17 10.33
CA LEU A 7 -31.07 26.80 9.81
C LEU A 7 -30.16 26.64 8.58
N MET A 8 -30.16 27.62 7.67
CA MET A 8 -29.31 27.59 6.48
C MET A 8 -27.82 27.71 6.85
N GLY A 9 -27.47 28.56 7.80
CA GLY A 9 -26.10 28.65 8.31
C GLY A 9 -25.62 27.36 8.99
N LEU A 10 -26.50 26.70 9.76
CA LEU A 10 -26.20 25.40 10.38
C LEU A 10 -26.00 24.30 9.33
N ALA A 11 -26.84 24.26 8.29
CA ALA A 11 -26.70 23.29 7.20
C ALA A 11 -25.37 23.42 6.46
N ILE A 12 -24.95 24.65 6.15
CA ILE A 12 -23.66 24.92 5.49
C ILE A 12 -22.50 24.46 6.39
N ALA A 13 -22.52 24.81 7.69
CA ALA A 13 -21.48 24.40 8.63
C ALA A 13 -21.37 22.87 8.75
N VAL A 14 -22.50 22.15 8.80
CA VAL A 14 -22.53 20.68 8.86
C VAL A 14 -21.96 20.06 7.57
N THR A 15 -22.30 20.60 6.39
CA THR A 15 -21.75 20.11 5.12
C THR A 15 -20.24 20.31 4.99
N LEU A 16 -19.70 21.43 5.50
CA LEU A 16 -18.26 21.69 5.52
C LEU A 16 -17.51 20.73 6.45
N LEU A 17 -18.10 20.39 7.61
CA LEU A 17 -17.53 19.42 8.53
C LEU A 17 -17.52 18.00 7.95
N LEU A 18 -18.55 17.63 7.18
CA LEU A 18 -18.62 16.33 6.49
C LEU A 18 -17.60 16.22 5.34
N ALA A 19 -17.36 17.31 4.60
CA ALA A 19 -16.39 17.34 3.50
C ALA A 19 -14.93 17.19 3.97
N ALA A 20 -14.63 17.46 5.25
CA ALA A 20 -13.30 17.29 5.82
C ALA A 20 -12.95 15.82 6.13
N CYS A 21 -13.91 14.89 6.03
CA CYS A 21 -13.64 13.45 6.18
C CYS A 21 -13.16 12.86 4.84
N GLY A 22 -11.98 13.28 4.39
CA GLY A 22 -11.31 12.65 3.25
C GLY A 22 -10.78 11.25 3.60
N PRO A 23 -10.51 10.40 2.58
CA PRO A 23 -9.90 9.10 2.82
C PRO A 23 -8.55 9.27 3.53
N LYS A 24 -8.42 8.64 4.68
CA LYS A 24 -7.17 8.63 5.44
C LYS A 24 -6.19 7.70 4.76
N GLU A 25 -4.91 7.96 5.00
CA GLU A 25 -3.87 7.03 4.59
C GLU A 25 -3.85 5.86 5.57
N GLU A 26 -4.07 4.67 5.04
CA GLU A 26 -4.17 3.42 5.79
C GLU A 26 -3.16 2.41 5.26
N LYS A 27 -2.86 1.39 6.07
CA LYS A 27 -1.85 0.38 5.77
C LYS A 27 -2.36 -1.01 6.10
N ASP A 28 -2.42 -1.86 5.09
CA ASP A 28 -2.71 -3.28 5.23
C ASP A 28 -1.43 -4.10 5.03
N THR A 29 -1.23 -5.11 5.89
CA THR A 29 -0.09 -6.03 5.79
C THR A 29 -0.57 -7.45 5.63
N PHE A 30 -0.23 -8.05 4.51
CA PHE A 30 -0.48 -9.44 4.19
C PHE A 30 0.80 -10.25 4.35
N LYS A 31 0.68 -11.46 4.88
CA LYS A 31 1.76 -12.43 4.98
C LYS A 31 1.33 -13.72 4.29
N GLY A 32 2.25 -14.36 3.59
CA GLY A 32 2.03 -15.65 2.97
C GLY A 32 3.35 -16.38 2.77
N ASP A 33 3.27 -17.67 2.50
CA ASP A 33 4.36 -18.48 2.00
C ASP A 33 3.97 -18.97 0.61
N ALA A 34 4.90 -18.86 -0.34
CA ALA A 34 4.72 -19.41 -1.68
C ALA A 34 5.99 -20.15 -2.08
N SER A 35 5.88 -21.47 -2.23
CA SER A 35 6.99 -22.34 -2.65
C SER A 35 8.25 -22.19 -1.77
N GLY A 36 8.08 -22.04 -0.45
CA GLY A 36 9.18 -21.87 0.50
C GLY A 36 9.78 -20.46 0.53
N VAL A 37 9.07 -19.48 -0.05
CA VAL A 37 9.40 -18.06 0.04
C VAL A 37 8.39 -17.37 0.93
N ASP A 38 8.87 -16.91 2.09
CA ASP A 38 8.10 -16.08 3.01
C ASP A 38 7.91 -14.68 2.43
N MET A 39 6.67 -14.32 2.13
CA MET A 39 6.29 -13.04 1.56
C MET A 39 5.54 -12.18 2.56
N LYS A 40 5.92 -10.90 2.63
CA LYS A 40 5.18 -9.85 3.35
C LYS A 40 4.90 -8.70 2.40
N VAL A 41 3.63 -8.42 2.17
CA VAL A 41 3.17 -7.32 1.31
C VAL A 41 2.51 -6.27 2.20
N THR A 42 3.01 -5.03 2.16
CA THR A 42 2.40 -3.89 2.84
C THR A 42 1.86 -2.91 1.81
N LEU A 43 0.54 -2.74 1.78
CA LEU A 43 -0.14 -1.80 0.91
C LEU A 43 -0.51 -0.55 1.72
N THR A 44 0.02 0.59 1.34
CA THR A 44 -0.46 1.90 1.81
C THR A 44 -1.48 2.42 0.82
N HIS A 45 -2.67 2.79 1.28
CA HIS A 45 -3.77 3.22 0.41
C HIS A 45 -4.55 4.41 1.01
N LYS A 46 -5.27 5.12 0.13
CA LYS A 46 -6.22 6.17 0.47
C LYS A 46 -7.55 5.84 -0.20
N GLY A 47 -8.50 5.30 0.56
CA GLY A 47 -9.70 4.67 -0.02
C GLY A 47 -9.28 3.51 -0.93
N ASP A 48 -9.84 3.46 -2.14
CA ASP A 48 -9.61 2.37 -3.11
C ASP A 48 -8.29 2.52 -3.91
N LYS A 49 -7.47 3.53 -3.59
CA LYS A 49 -6.23 3.81 -4.31
C LYS A 49 -5.01 3.45 -3.48
N VAL A 50 -4.25 2.44 -3.93
CA VAL A 50 -2.91 2.16 -3.42
C VAL A 50 -1.97 3.29 -3.81
N THR A 51 -1.27 3.86 -2.84
CA THR A 51 -0.31 4.95 -3.02
C THR A 51 1.13 4.48 -2.89
N LYS A 52 1.36 3.40 -2.13
CA LYS A 52 2.66 2.79 -1.98
C LYS A 52 2.52 1.30 -1.70
N GLU A 53 3.33 0.52 -2.39
CA GLU A 53 3.48 -0.91 -2.13
C GLU A 53 4.89 -1.19 -1.59
N ASN A 54 4.98 -2.08 -0.61
CA ASN A 54 6.25 -2.62 -0.13
C ASN A 54 6.14 -4.15 -0.07
N ILE A 55 6.85 -4.83 -0.95
CA ILE A 55 6.95 -6.28 -0.97
C ILE A 55 8.29 -6.67 -0.37
N ARG A 56 8.26 -7.56 0.62
CA ARG A 56 9.45 -8.15 1.24
C ARG A 56 9.35 -9.66 1.18
N SER A 57 10.21 -10.25 0.36
CA SER A 57 10.35 -11.70 0.23
C SER A 57 11.60 -12.18 0.96
N THR A 58 11.49 -13.31 1.66
CA THR A 58 12.61 -13.98 2.34
C THR A 58 12.74 -15.38 1.75
N ILE A 59 13.90 -15.67 1.17
CA ILE A 59 14.17 -16.91 0.45
C ILE A 59 15.26 -17.68 1.20
N ASN A 60 14.98 -18.94 1.54
CA ASN A 60 16.02 -19.85 2.02
C ASN A 60 16.73 -20.50 0.83
N TYR A 61 17.97 -20.06 0.55
CA TYR A 61 18.74 -20.55 -0.59
C TYR A 61 19.03 -22.06 -0.55
N LYS A 62 19.12 -22.65 0.65
CA LYS A 62 19.40 -24.09 0.79
C LYS A 62 18.23 -24.95 0.33
N ASP A 63 17.01 -24.52 0.64
CA ASP A 63 15.79 -25.27 0.35
C ASP A 63 15.50 -25.32 -1.17
N LEU A 64 16.06 -24.36 -1.91
CA LEU A 64 15.96 -24.29 -3.37
C LEU A 64 17.16 -24.89 -4.10
N GLY A 65 18.20 -25.36 -3.39
CA GLY A 65 19.43 -25.88 -4.01
C GLY A 65 20.25 -24.81 -4.75
N LEU A 66 20.08 -23.53 -4.40
CA LEU A 66 20.69 -22.41 -5.11
C LEU A 66 21.89 -21.83 -4.34
N LYS A 67 22.91 -21.39 -5.08
CA LYS A 67 24.02 -20.63 -4.50
C LYS A 67 23.64 -19.16 -4.38
N LYS A 68 24.12 -18.52 -3.32
CA LYS A 68 23.83 -17.10 -3.03
C LYS A 68 24.24 -16.17 -4.17
N ASP A 69 25.38 -16.43 -4.81
CA ASP A 69 25.92 -15.56 -5.86
C ASP A 69 25.11 -15.65 -7.17
N ASP A 70 24.63 -16.85 -7.51
CA ASP A 70 23.76 -17.07 -8.67
C ASP A 70 22.40 -16.36 -8.49
N MET A 71 21.87 -16.34 -7.26
CA MET A 71 20.63 -15.61 -6.95
C MET A 71 20.82 -14.10 -7.01
N LYS A 72 21.96 -13.60 -6.52
CA LYS A 72 22.27 -12.16 -6.52
C LYS A 72 22.30 -11.60 -7.94
N SER A 73 23.00 -12.28 -8.86
CA SER A 73 23.10 -11.83 -10.25
C SER A 73 21.74 -11.84 -10.96
N LEU A 74 20.91 -12.87 -10.72
CA LEU A 74 19.54 -12.94 -11.21
C LEU A 74 18.71 -11.75 -10.72
N LEU A 75 18.68 -11.49 -9.40
CA LEU A 75 17.90 -10.42 -8.80
C LEU A 75 18.37 -9.03 -9.24
N GLU A 76 19.67 -8.82 -9.39
CA GLU A 76 20.23 -7.56 -9.94
C GLU A 76 19.77 -7.35 -11.38
N SER A 77 19.81 -8.40 -12.22
CA SER A 77 19.35 -8.30 -13.61
C SER A 77 17.85 -7.99 -13.73
N GLU A 78 17.03 -8.58 -12.87
CA GLU A 78 15.58 -8.33 -12.84
C GLU A 78 15.27 -6.91 -12.31
N SER A 79 15.97 -6.46 -11.27
CA SER A 79 15.84 -5.09 -10.76
C SER A 79 16.21 -4.05 -11.81
N GLU A 80 17.24 -4.32 -12.62
CA GLU A 80 17.66 -3.40 -13.68
C GLU A 80 16.61 -3.34 -14.79
N LYS A 81 16.00 -4.47 -15.19
CA LYS A 81 14.91 -4.50 -16.17
C LYS A 81 13.72 -3.68 -15.68
N ILE A 82 13.29 -3.88 -14.43
CA ILE A 82 12.14 -3.16 -13.85
C ILE A 82 12.41 -1.65 -13.80
N SER A 83 13.64 -1.24 -13.50
CA SER A 83 14.00 0.19 -13.44
C SER A 83 14.08 0.89 -14.80
N ARG A 84 14.08 0.15 -15.91
CA ARG A 84 14.11 0.72 -17.27
C ARG A 84 12.73 0.96 -17.88
N TYR A 85 11.68 0.46 -17.23
CA TYR A 85 10.28 0.77 -17.55
C TYR A 85 9.80 1.98 -16.76
#